data_AF-A0A1G3X353-F1
#
_entry.id   AF-A0A1G3X353-F1
#
_cell.length_a   1.000
_cell.length_b   1.000
_cell.length_c   1.000
_cell.angle_alpha   90.00
_cell.angle_beta   90.00
_cell.angle_gamma   90.00
#
_symmetry.space_group_name_H-M   'P 1'
#
loop_
_entity.id
_entity.type
_entity.pdbx_description
1 polymer ?
#
loop_
_entity_poly.entity_id
_entity_poly.type
_entity_poly.pdbx_seq_one_letter_code
_entity_poly.pdbx_strand_id
1 'polypeptide(L)'
;MKSKELSNYLERLRAARNISQESFTNGITSLRQYRRYLSGESDIPFQIVDLLCERLGIQTINLIRELETARIEESKEVDRFYNFVVYNNRDEIEQIREKYSGKEFLDYENKMVYEHSVILFDFMNQKINAEVATQQTKDLINFSKFSKQSIFTLTEMFILTSLLDLDPKSTDKQLISSRLKSVLTDSSIVLGSSVNFAYQLVLFRLAKYAGINKDYNDVISYCKLALSHAVNNKNYYLLEYFYYYSSLAYFRLGDLENYQYHLMKCFVALHLDGNDKKIEKFTSMINRDFNISFADFVIEHYRQKQPK
;
A
#
# COMPACT_ATOMS: atom_id res chain seq x y z
N MET A 1 -1.71 -14.73 13.65
CA MET A 1 -1.57 -14.00 14.93
C MET A 1 -0.50 -14.70 15.75
N LYS A 2 0.63 -14.07 16.06
CA LYS A 2 1.65 -14.73 16.88
C LYS A 2 1.17 -14.74 18.33
N SER A 3 0.83 -15.91 18.85
CA SER A 3 0.42 -16.15 20.25
C SER A 3 1.30 -15.42 21.27
N LYS A 4 2.61 -15.39 21.00
CA LYS A 4 3.63 -14.76 21.85
C LYS A 4 3.37 -13.28 22.11
N GLU A 5 2.99 -12.51 21.08
CA GLU A 5 2.76 -11.06 21.21
C GLU A 5 1.57 -10.77 22.12
N LEU A 6 0.47 -11.48 21.89
CA LEU A 6 -0.73 -11.39 22.71
C LEU A 6 -0.45 -11.79 24.17
N SER A 7 0.34 -12.85 24.37
CA SER A 7 0.76 -13.30 25.70
C SER A 7 1.65 -12.27 26.40
N ASN A 8 2.60 -11.67 25.69
CA ASN A 8 3.46 -10.60 26.21
C ASN A 8 2.67 -9.33 26.54
N TYR A 9 1.64 -9.03 25.76
CA TYR A 9 0.77 -7.90 26.02
C TYR A 9 -0.07 -8.12 27.29
N LEU A 10 -0.67 -9.31 27.45
CA LEU A 10 -1.34 -9.70 28.69
C LEU A 10 -0.42 -9.61 29.91
N GLU A 11 0.84 -10.04 29.76
CA GLU A 11 1.83 -9.97 30.84
C GLU A 11 2.15 -8.52 31.25
N ARG A 12 2.23 -7.60 30.28
CA ARG A 12 2.40 -6.16 30.58
C ARG A 12 1.20 -5.60 31.35
N LEU A 13 -0.02 -5.96 30.96
CA LEU A 13 -1.24 -5.52 31.65
C LEU A 13 -1.32 -6.10 33.08
N ARG A 14 -0.99 -7.38 33.25
CA ARG A 14 -0.89 -8.03 34.56
C ARG A 14 0.13 -7.30 35.44
N ALA A 15 1.32 -7.06 34.92
CA ALA A 15 2.39 -6.37 35.64
C ALA A 15 1.98 -4.96 36.07
N ALA A 16 1.34 -4.20 35.16
CA ALA A 16 0.84 -2.86 35.46
C ALA A 16 -0.24 -2.83 36.57
N ARG A 17 -0.99 -3.93 36.73
CA ARG A 17 -1.97 -4.09 37.82
C ARG A 17 -1.41 -4.74 39.08
N ASN A 18 -0.10 -4.98 39.14
CA ASN A 18 0.59 -5.59 40.29
C ASN A 18 0.04 -6.96 40.72
N ILE A 19 -0.49 -7.76 39.78
CA ILE A 19 -1.03 -9.11 40.08
C ILE A 19 0.08 -10.15 39.87
N SER A 20 0.40 -11.02 40.84
CA SER A 20 1.45 -12.05 40.62
C SER A 20 1.09 -13.02 39.47
N GLN A 21 2.08 -13.58 38.77
CA GLN A 21 1.82 -14.58 37.71
C GLN A 21 1.06 -15.81 38.26
N GLU A 22 1.36 -16.23 39.49
CA GLU A 22 0.64 -17.32 40.16
C GLU A 22 -0.84 -17.00 40.35
N SER A 23 -1.15 -15.83 40.93
CA SER A 23 -2.54 -15.37 41.09
C SER A 23 -3.25 -15.19 39.75
N PHE A 24 -2.53 -14.65 38.77
CA PHE A 24 -3.07 -14.41 37.44
C PHE A 24 -3.44 -15.70 36.71
N THR A 25 -2.63 -16.73 36.82
CA THR A 25 -2.82 -18.01 36.11
C THR A 25 -3.71 -19.00 36.87
N ASN A 26 -3.92 -18.81 38.17
CA ASN A 26 -4.60 -19.77 39.04
C ASN A 26 -5.99 -20.22 38.54
N GLY A 27 -6.21 -21.52 38.41
CA GLY A 27 -7.49 -22.06 37.91
C GLY A 27 -7.79 -21.77 36.44
N ILE A 28 -6.84 -21.21 35.68
CA ILE A 28 -6.95 -21.01 34.22
C ILE A 28 -5.92 -21.90 33.50
N THR A 29 -4.64 -21.77 33.85
CA THR A 29 -3.55 -22.55 33.26
C THR A 29 -2.41 -22.71 34.25
N SER A 30 -1.48 -23.64 34.01
CA SER A 30 -0.31 -23.79 34.87
C SER A 30 0.69 -22.66 34.63
N LEU A 31 1.41 -22.24 35.68
CA LEU A 31 2.47 -21.22 35.58
C LEU A 31 3.53 -21.60 34.52
N ARG A 32 3.89 -22.88 34.46
CA ARG A 32 4.83 -23.40 33.44
C ARG A 32 4.28 -23.19 32.04
N GLN A 33 3.02 -23.52 31.80
CA GLN A 33 2.40 -23.37 30.48
C GLN A 33 2.25 -21.89 30.11
N TYR A 34 1.94 -21.02 31.08
CA TYR A 34 1.91 -19.58 30.86
C TYR A 34 3.28 -19.03 30.42
N ARG A 35 4.37 -19.46 31.05
CA ARG A 35 5.74 -19.10 30.62
C ARG A 35 6.06 -19.57 29.21
N ARG A 36 5.57 -20.74 28.80
CA ARG A 36 5.71 -21.24 27.42
C ARG A 36 4.96 -20.39 26.41
N TYR A 37 3.80 -19.82 26.80
CA TYR A 37 3.09 -18.85 25.96
C TYR A 37 3.91 -17.55 25.80
N LEU A 38 4.55 -17.06 26.87
CA LEU A 38 5.42 -15.87 26.84
C LEU A 38 6.69 -16.08 26.01
N SER A 39 7.31 -17.25 26.09
CA SER A 39 8.49 -17.56 25.26
C SER A 39 8.15 -17.86 23.81
N GLY A 40 6.88 -18.17 23.51
CA GLY A 40 6.43 -18.60 22.18
C GLY A 40 6.66 -20.09 21.90
N GLU A 41 7.03 -20.87 22.92
CA GLU A 41 7.11 -22.34 22.83
C GLU A 41 5.74 -23.02 22.71
N SER A 42 4.66 -22.29 22.97
CA SER A 42 3.29 -22.79 22.82
C SER A 42 2.35 -21.67 22.40
N ASP A 43 1.34 -22.04 21.62
CA ASP A 43 0.25 -21.13 21.29
C ASP A 43 -0.78 -21.09 22.42
N ILE A 44 -1.18 -19.87 22.81
CA ILE A 44 -2.21 -19.63 23.82
C ILE A 44 -3.58 -19.82 23.17
N PRO A 45 -4.42 -20.75 23.67
CA PRO A 45 -5.77 -20.91 23.16
C PRO A 45 -6.61 -19.66 23.44
N PHE A 46 -7.48 -19.26 22.51
CA PHE A 46 -8.33 -18.06 22.67
C PHE A 46 -9.18 -18.09 23.95
N GLN A 47 -9.70 -19.26 24.34
CA GLN A 47 -10.46 -19.42 25.59
C GLN A 47 -9.61 -19.06 26.83
N ILE A 48 -8.31 -19.36 26.81
CA ILE A 48 -7.40 -19.01 27.91
C ILE A 48 -7.18 -17.49 27.94
N VAL A 49 -7.04 -16.87 26.77
CA VAL A 49 -6.93 -15.40 26.63
C VAL A 49 -8.15 -14.73 27.25
N ASP A 50 -9.34 -15.23 26.94
CA ASP A 50 -10.60 -14.68 27.41
C ASP A 50 -10.70 -14.73 28.94
N LEU A 51 -10.41 -15.90 29.54
CA LEU A 51 -10.38 -16.07 30.99
C LEU A 51 -9.33 -15.18 31.68
N LEU A 52 -8.17 -14.99 31.06
CA LEU A 52 -7.12 -14.10 31.59
C LEU A 52 -7.54 -12.63 31.49
N CYS A 53 -8.24 -12.22 30.43
CA CYS A 53 -8.81 -10.88 30.29
C CYS A 53 -9.88 -10.61 31.35
N GLU A 54 -10.79 -11.56 31.58
CA GLU A 54 -11.79 -11.47 32.65
C GLU A 54 -11.14 -11.27 34.02
N ARG A 55 -10.02 -11.95 34.29
CA ARG A 55 -9.28 -11.76 35.55
C ARG A 55 -8.64 -10.38 35.68
N LEU A 56 -8.26 -9.78 34.56
CA LEU A 56 -7.83 -8.38 34.53
C LEU A 56 -9.03 -7.42 34.58
N GLY A 57 -10.27 -7.89 34.57
CA GLY A 57 -11.45 -7.03 34.47
C GLY A 57 -11.47 -6.23 33.17
N ILE A 58 -10.96 -6.81 32.08
CA ILE A 58 -10.91 -6.20 30.76
C ILE A 58 -11.70 -7.10 29.81
N GLN A 59 -12.52 -6.52 28.94
CA GLN A 59 -13.16 -7.28 27.88
C GLN A 59 -12.12 -7.66 26.82
N THR A 60 -12.10 -8.92 26.40
CA THR A 60 -11.16 -9.45 25.39
C THR A 60 -11.15 -8.65 24.10
N ILE A 61 -12.29 -8.06 23.71
CA ILE A 61 -12.38 -7.17 22.55
C ILE A 61 -11.51 -5.92 22.67
N ASN A 62 -11.30 -5.39 23.89
CA ASN A 62 -10.43 -4.24 24.11
C ASN A 62 -8.96 -4.62 23.93
N LEU A 63 -8.56 -5.82 24.37
CA LEU A 63 -7.21 -6.36 24.14
C LEU A 63 -6.93 -6.49 22.63
N ILE A 64 -7.88 -7.06 21.89
CA ILE A 64 -7.78 -7.20 20.43
C ILE A 64 -7.65 -5.81 19.79
N ARG A 65 -8.45 -4.84 20.23
CA ARG A 65 -8.40 -3.47 19.71
C ARG A 65 -7.07 -2.78 19.98
N GLU A 66 -6.45 -2.99 21.13
CA GLU A 66 -5.13 -2.44 21.44
C GLU A 66 -4.03 -3.05 20.58
N LEU A 67 -4.10 -4.35 20.30
CA LEU A 67 -3.19 -4.99 19.34
C LEU A 67 -3.39 -4.47 17.92
N GLU A 68 -4.63 -4.32 17.47
CA GLU A 68 -4.92 -3.70 16.18
C GLU A 68 -4.40 -2.25 16.12
N THR A 69 -4.50 -1.51 17.23
CA THR A 69 -3.93 -0.15 17.33
C THR A 69 -2.41 -0.18 17.17
N ALA A 70 -1.72 -1.13 17.82
CA ALA A 70 -0.27 -1.29 17.67
C ALA A 70 0.14 -1.68 16.25
N ARG A 71 -0.64 -2.53 15.57
CA ARG A 71 -0.44 -2.86 14.15
C ARG A 71 -0.61 -1.65 13.25
N ILE A 72 -1.65 -0.84 13.48
CA ILE A 72 -1.90 0.39 12.73
C ILE A 72 -0.73 1.38 12.91
N GLU A 73 -0.20 1.53 14.12
CA GLU A 73 0.99 2.37 14.35
C GLU A 73 2.23 1.82 13.64
N GLU A 74 2.45 0.50 13.65
CA GLU A 74 3.52 -0.12 12.86
C GLU A 74 3.34 0.14 11.36
N SER A 75 2.12 0.02 10.83
CA SER A 75 1.82 0.32 9.42
C SER A 75 2.12 1.78 9.08
N LYS A 76 1.75 2.74 9.95
CA LYS A 76 2.09 4.15 9.74
C LYS A 76 3.59 4.41 9.68
N GLU A 77 4.38 3.71 10.51
CA GLU A 77 5.85 3.83 10.47
C GLU A 77 6.43 3.26 9.18
N VAL A 78 5.94 2.10 8.73
CA VAL A 78 6.35 1.47 7.47
C VAL A 78 5.94 2.31 6.25
N ASP A 79 4.74 2.90 6.26
CA ASP A 79 4.27 3.81 5.21
C ASP A 79 5.18 5.05 5.10
N ARG A 80 5.60 5.62 6.24
CA ARG A 80 6.56 6.74 6.25
C ARG A 80 7.91 6.32 5.68
N PHE A 81 8.40 5.13 6.07
CA PHE A 81 9.65 4.60 5.54
C PHE A 81 9.59 4.44 4.02
N TYR A 82 8.52 3.85 3.49
CA TYR A 82 8.33 3.72 2.05
C TYR A 82 8.36 5.08 1.34
N ASN A 83 7.66 6.08 1.89
CA ASN A 83 7.68 7.43 1.35
C ASN A 83 9.08 8.06 1.37
N PHE A 84 9.85 7.89 2.45
CA PHE A 84 11.23 8.38 2.50
C PHE A 84 12.11 7.73 1.43
N VAL A 85 11.95 6.42 1.18
CA VAL A 85 12.63 5.72 0.09
C VAL A 85 12.28 6.33 -1.27
N VAL A 86 11.00 6.53 -1.55
CA VAL A 86 10.52 7.11 -2.83
C VAL A 86 11.05 8.52 -3.04
N TYR A 87 11.12 9.34 -1.99
CA TYR A 87 11.68 10.70 -2.04
C TYR A 87 13.21 10.76 -1.86
N ASN A 88 13.87 9.61 -1.69
CA ASN A 88 15.30 9.48 -1.45
C ASN A 88 15.81 10.32 -0.26
N ASN A 89 15.04 10.38 0.84
CA ASN A 89 15.44 11.06 2.06
C ASN A 89 16.37 10.16 2.91
N ARG A 90 17.67 10.20 2.61
CA ARG A 90 18.66 9.24 3.14
C ARG A 90 18.78 9.23 4.67
N ASP A 91 18.75 10.39 5.31
CA ASP A 91 19.00 10.49 6.76
C ASP A 91 17.90 9.79 7.56
N GLU A 92 16.64 9.98 7.15
CA GLU A 92 15.47 9.33 7.79
C GLU A 92 15.44 7.81 7.53
N ILE A 93 15.95 7.36 6.39
CA ILE A 93 15.97 5.94 6.02
C ILE A 93 16.93 5.17 6.90
N GLU A 94 18.15 5.68 7.10
CA GLU A 94 19.15 4.99 7.93
C GLU A 94 18.71 4.94 9.40
N GLN A 95 18.08 5.99 9.93
CA GLN A 95 17.50 5.97 11.28
C GLN A 95 16.43 4.88 11.45
N ILE A 96 15.53 4.73 10.48
CA ILE A 96 14.50 3.70 10.53
C ILE A 96 15.12 2.31 10.36
N ARG A 97 16.14 2.14 9.51
CA ARG A 97 16.85 0.87 9.35
C ARG A 97 17.50 0.41 10.65
N GLU A 98 18.16 1.32 11.38
CA GLU A 98 18.73 1.02 12.68
C GLU A 98 17.65 0.62 13.70
N LYS A 99 16.54 1.37 13.76
CA LYS A 99 15.41 1.08 14.65
C LYS A 99 14.78 -0.28 14.38
N TYR A 100 14.70 -0.70 13.12
CA TYR A 100 14.10 -1.96 12.71
C TYR A 100 15.09 -3.12 12.63
N SER A 101 16.38 -2.87 12.86
CA SER A 101 17.40 -3.92 12.95
C SER A 101 17.08 -4.86 14.12
N GLY A 102 16.72 -6.10 13.80
CA GLY A 102 16.35 -7.10 14.81
C GLY A 102 14.96 -6.93 15.43
N LYS A 103 14.13 -6.00 14.95
CA LYS A 103 12.74 -5.86 15.42
C LYS A 103 11.88 -7.01 14.92
N GLU A 104 11.13 -7.66 15.81
CA GLU A 104 10.04 -8.56 15.42
C GLU A 104 8.82 -7.71 14.98
N PHE A 105 8.42 -7.83 13.72
CA PHE A 105 7.19 -7.21 13.20
C PHE A 105 5.94 -7.91 13.76
N LEU A 106 4.94 -7.09 14.12
CA LEU A 106 3.64 -7.53 14.61
C LEU A 106 2.74 -8.06 13.49
N ASP A 107 2.86 -7.44 12.31
CA ASP A 107 2.12 -7.81 11.12
C ASP A 107 3.04 -8.25 9.98
N TYR A 108 2.60 -9.30 9.28
CA TYR A 108 3.36 -9.88 8.18
C TYR A 108 3.34 -8.98 6.94
N GLU A 109 2.22 -8.30 6.65
CA GLU A 109 2.18 -7.37 5.52
C GLU A 109 3.10 -6.17 5.74
N ASN A 110 3.10 -5.59 6.95
CA ASN A 110 4.04 -4.53 7.33
C ASN A 110 5.50 -4.96 7.12
N LYS A 111 5.85 -6.20 7.50
CA LYS A 111 7.18 -6.75 7.26
C LYS A 111 7.49 -6.80 5.76
N MET A 112 6.57 -7.30 4.94
CA MET A 112 6.77 -7.38 3.50
C MET A 112 6.98 -5.99 2.87
N VAL A 113 6.17 -5.00 3.25
CA VAL A 113 6.33 -3.64 2.73
C VAL A 113 7.68 -3.05 3.14
N TYR A 114 8.12 -3.26 4.38
CA TYR A 114 9.44 -2.83 4.84
C TYR A 114 10.57 -3.48 4.03
N GLU A 115 10.56 -4.82 3.89
CA GLU A 115 11.57 -5.54 3.12
C GLU A 115 11.60 -5.11 1.66
N HIS A 116 10.44 -4.88 1.04
CA HIS A 116 10.36 -4.34 -0.30
C HIS A 116 10.93 -2.91 -0.39
N SER A 117 10.67 -2.07 0.60
CA SER A 117 11.21 -0.70 0.68
C SER A 117 12.74 -0.70 0.76
N VAL A 118 13.31 -1.64 1.53
CA VAL A 118 14.76 -1.86 1.63
C VAL A 118 15.35 -2.22 0.26
N ILE A 119 14.73 -3.16 -0.47
CA ILE A 119 15.16 -3.56 -1.82
C ILE A 119 15.15 -2.36 -2.77
N LEU A 120 14.07 -1.58 -2.79
CA LEU A 120 13.96 -0.39 -3.63
C LEU A 120 15.04 0.65 -3.32
N PHE A 121 15.29 0.91 -2.04
CA PHE A 121 16.31 1.86 -1.62
C PHE A 121 17.72 1.42 -2.07
N ASP A 122 18.05 0.15 -1.89
CA ASP A 122 19.36 -0.38 -2.29
C ASP A 122 19.52 -0.35 -3.81
N PHE A 123 18.45 -0.60 -4.57
CA PHE A 123 18.43 -0.47 -6.02
C PHE A 123 18.61 1.00 -6.49
N MET A 124 17.83 1.94 -5.92
CA MET A 124 17.91 3.36 -6.26
C MET A 124 19.27 3.98 -5.95
N ASN A 125 19.97 3.47 -4.93
CA ASN A 125 21.34 3.87 -4.58
C ASN A 125 22.42 3.02 -5.24
N GLN A 126 22.06 2.19 -6.23
CA GLN A 126 23.00 1.37 -7.00
C GLN A 126 23.82 0.38 -6.15
N LYS A 127 23.36 0.04 -4.95
CA LYS A 127 23.97 -1.01 -4.11
C LYS A 127 23.69 -2.40 -4.67
N ILE A 128 22.52 -2.55 -5.31
CA ILE A 128 22.14 -3.74 -6.08
C ILE A 128 21.69 -3.34 -7.49
N ASN A 129 21.81 -4.24 -8.45
CA ASN A 129 21.35 -4.03 -9.81
C ASN A 129 19.87 -4.46 -10.00
N ALA A 130 19.30 -4.18 -11.18
CA ALA A 130 17.90 -4.47 -11.48
C ALA A 130 17.56 -5.96 -11.41
N GLU A 131 18.48 -6.84 -11.81
CA GLU A 131 18.27 -8.29 -11.78
C GLU A 131 18.18 -8.81 -10.33
N VAL A 132 19.10 -8.36 -9.47
CA VAL A 132 19.11 -8.70 -8.05
C VAL A 132 17.86 -8.17 -7.36
N ALA A 133 17.49 -6.89 -7.60
CA ALA A 133 16.29 -6.29 -7.03
C ALA A 133 15.02 -7.03 -7.46
N THR A 134 14.95 -7.42 -8.74
CA THR A 134 13.85 -8.21 -9.30
C THR A 134 13.76 -9.57 -8.62
N GLN A 135 14.87 -10.28 -8.47
CA GLN A 135 14.88 -11.61 -7.86
C GLN A 135 14.47 -11.55 -6.39
N GLN A 136 15.05 -10.63 -5.60
CA GLN A 136 14.68 -10.43 -4.19
C GLN A 136 13.19 -10.08 -4.04
N THR A 137 12.66 -9.24 -4.93
CA THR A 137 11.23 -8.89 -4.94
C THR A 137 10.36 -10.11 -5.27
N LYS A 138 10.77 -10.96 -6.22
CA LYS A 138 10.06 -12.19 -6.57
C LYS A 138 10.08 -13.22 -5.44
N ASP A 139 11.19 -13.33 -4.72
CA ASP A 139 11.33 -14.24 -3.59
C ASP A 139 10.42 -13.80 -2.43
N LEU A 140 10.37 -12.50 -2.15
CA LEU A 140 9.53 -11.91 -1.09
C LEU A 140 8.04 -12.26 -1.24
N ILE A 141 7.52 -12.26 -2.47
CA ILE A 141 6.11 -12.56 -2.80
C ILE A 141 5.88 -13.99 -3.26
N ASN A 142 6.89 -14.86 -3.18
CA ASN A 142 6.84 -16.23 -3.69
C ASN A 142 6.28 -16.32 -5.14
N PHE A 143 6.88 -15.56 -6.05
CA PHE A 143 6.40 -15.40 -7.43
C PHE A 143 6.20 -16.72 -8.17
N SER A 144 6.93 -17.78 -7.82
CA SER A 144 6.75 -19.13 -8.38
C SER A 144 5.32 -19.69 -8.22
N LYS A 145 4.59 -19.26 -7.18
CA LYS A 145 3.22 -19.69 -6.88
C LYS A 145 2.16 -18.70 -7.39
N PHE A 146 2.56 -17.52 -7.85
CA PHE A 146 1.66 -16.45 -8.32
C PHE A 146 0.66 -16.92 -9.40
N SER A 147 1.12 -17.75 -10.32
CA SER A 147 0.27 -18.29 -11.40
C SER A 147 -0.82 -19.24 -10.91
N LYS A 148 -0.68 -19.81 -9.71
CA LYS A 148 -1.60 -20.80 -9.13
C LYS A 148 -2.49 -20.23 -8.02
N GLN A 149 -2.20 -19.03 -7.53
CA GLN A 149 -3.00 -18.37 -6.50
C GLN A 149 -4.33 -17.85 -7.07
N SER A 150 -5.40 -18.01 -6.33
CA SER A 150 -6.72 -17.44 -6.66
C SER A 150 -6.98 -16.13 -5.93
N ILE A 151 -6.46 -15.96 -4.72
CA ILE A 151 -6.72 -14.82 -3.82
C ILE A 151 -5.41 -14.04 -3.61
N PHE A 152 -5.52 -12.71 -3.53
CA PHE A 152 -4.39 -11.82 -3.30
C PHE A 152 -4.69 -10.82 -2.19
N THR A 153 -3.68 -10.49 -1.40
CA THR A 153 -3.72 -9.30 -0.56
C THR A 153 -3.30 -8.06 -1.36
N LEU A 154 -3.78 -6.89 -0.96
CA LEU A 154 -3.35 -5.63 -1.60
C LEU A 154 -1.84 -5.40 -1.47
N THR A 155 -1.21 -5.87 -0.38
CA THR A 155 0.24 -5.80 -0.19
C THR A 155 0.98 -6.64 -1.23
N GLU A 156 0.53 -7.86 -1.49
CA GLU A 156 1.09 -8.70 -2.55
C GLU A 156 0.94 -8.03 -3.92
N MET A 157 -0.25 -7.50 -4.24
CA MET A 157 -0.49 -6.78 -5.49
C MET A 157 0.40 -5.55 -5.64
N PHE A 158 0.59 -4.79 -4.55
CA PHE A 158 1.47 -3.63 -4.50
C PHE A 158 2.91 -4.01 -4.82
N ILE A 159 3.45 -5.05 -4.20
CA ILE A 159 4.82 -5.50 -4.44
C ILE A 159 4.95 -6.11 -5.85
N LEU A 160 3.98 -6.92 -6.28
CA LEU A 160 3.92 -7.48 -7.64
C LEU A 160 3.98 -6.41 -8.72
N THR A 161 3.15 -5.36 -8.60
CA THR A 161 3.10 -4.30 -9.62
C THR A 161 4.39 -3.49 -9.70
N SER A 162 5.23 -3.47 -8.66
CA SER A 162 6.55 -2.83 -8.73
C SER A 162 7.46 -3.45 -9.79
N LEU A 163 7.28 -4.75 -10.07
CA LEU A 163 8.02 -5.48 -11.10
C LEU A 163 7.69 -4.99 -12.51
N LEU A 164 6.54 -4.31 -12.72
CA LEU A 164 6.24 -3.67 -14.01
C LEU A 164 7.26 -2.58 -14.35
N ASP A 165 7.76 -1.88 -13.33
CA ASP A 165 8.79 -0.86 -13.46
C ASP A 165 10.21 -1.43 -13.37
N LEU A 166 10.45 -2.42 -12.49
CA LEU A 166 11.79 -2.95 -12.18
C LEU A 166 12.28 -4.05 -13.13
N ASP A 167 11.39 -4.97 -13.54
CA ASP A 167 11.81 -6.21 -14.21
C ASP A 167 12.30 -5.91 -15.64
N PRO A 168 13.48 -6.39 -16.06
CA PRO A 168 13.91 -6.27 -17.45
C PRO A 168 13.11 -7.18 -18.40
N LYS A 169 12.46 -8.25 -17.91
CA LYS A 169 11.80 -9.26 -18.74
C LYS A 169 10.35 -8.89 -19.07
N SER A 170 10.00 -8.87 -20.35
CA SER A 170 8.65 -8.52 -20.83
C SER A 170 7.58 -9.59 -20.51
N THR A 171 7.95 -10.87 -20.47
CA THR A 171 7.03 -11.98 -20.21
C THR A 171 6.38 -11.89 -18.84
N ASP A 172 7.17 -11.56 -17.82
CA ASP A 172 6.71 -11.53 -16.44
C ASP A 172 5.80 -10.31 -16.24
N LYS A 173 6.06 -9.19 -16.91
CA LYS A 173 5.18 -8.01 -16.90
C LYS A 173 3.81 -8.31 -17.50
N GLN A 174 3.77 -9.01 -18.64
CA GLN A 174 2.51 -9.41 -19.27
C GLN A 174 1.72 -10.38 -18.39
N LEU A 175 2.40 -11.33 -17.75
CA LEU A 175 1.78 -12.25 -16.81
C LEU A 175 1.18 -11.51 -15.60
N ILE A 176 1.92 -10.58 -15.01
CA ILE A 176 1.44 -9.76 -13.88
C ILE A 176 0.21 -8.95 -14.30
N SER A 177 0.32 -8.21 -15.40
CA SER A 177 -0.76 -7.33 -15.88
C SER A 177 -2.05 -8.11 -16.19
N SER A 178 -1.95 -9.23 -16.91
CA SER A 178 -3.14 -10.03 -17.28
C SER A 178 -3.82 -10.66 -16.06
N ARG A 179 -3.04 -11.18 -15.10
CA ARG A 179 -3.57 -11.79 -13.88
C ARG A 179 -4.21 -10.75 -12.97
N LEU A 180 -3.53 -9.64 -12.70
CA LEU A 180 -4.10 -8.60 -11.84
C LEU A 180 -5.34 -7.93 -12.44
N LYS A 181 -5.43 -7.84 -13.78
CA LYS A 181 -6.67 -7.41 -14.45
C LYS A 181 -7.86 -8.30 -14.05
N SER A 182 -7.68 -9.62 -14.10
CA SER A 182 -8.75 -10.57 -13.74
C SER A 182 -9.16 -10.48 -12.26
N VAL A 183 -8.17 -10.26 -11.38
CA VAL A 183 -8.40 -10.10 -9.93
C VAL A 183 -9.15 -8.80 -9.64
N LEU A 184 -8.77 -7.69 -10.28
CA LEU A 184 -9.41 -6.40 -10.06
C LEU A 184 -10.84 -6.31 -10.60
N THR A 185 -11.19 -7.14 -11.58
CA THR A 185 -12.57 -7.25 -12.07
C THR A 185 -13.49 -8.05 -11.15
N ASP A 186 -12.93 -8.82 -10.21
CA ASP A 186 -13.69 -9.61 -9.24
C ASP A 186 -13.36 -9.16 -7.81
N SER A 187 -14.18 -8.24 -7.28
CA SER A 187 -13.97 -7.66 -5.95
C SER A 187 -14.05 -8.67 -4.80
N SER A 188 -14.53 -9.90 -5.04
CA SER A 188 -14.56 -10.94 -4.00
C SER A 188 -13.18 -11.55 -3.70
N ILE A 189 -12.19 -11.26 -4.55
CA ILE A 189 -10.89 -11.92 -4.57
C ILE A 189 -9.78 -11.09 -3.88
N VAL A 190 -10.04 -9.81 -3.62
CA VAL A 190 -9.05 -8.88 -3.05
C VAL A 190 -9.26 -8.75 -1.54
N LEU A 191 -8.25 -9.14 -0.76
CA LEU A 191 -8.23 -8.88 0.68
C LEU A 191 -7.68 -7.48 0.95
N GLY A 192 -8.39 -6.72 1.79
CA GLY A 192 -7.98 -5.39 2.22
C GLY A 192 -6.61 -5.41 2.91
N SER A 193 -5.93 -4.26 2.93
CA SER A 193 -4.64 -4.07 3.58
C SER A 193 -4.68 -2.87 4.51
N SER A 194 -3.81 -2.88 5.53
CA SER A 194 -3.53 -1.73 6.40
C SER A 194 -2.78 -0.60 5.67
N VAL A 195 -2.24 -0.86 4.49
CA VAL A 195 -1.43 0.08 3.70
C VAL A 195 -2.34 0.97 2.84
N ASN A 196 -2.54 2.21 3.29
CA ASN A 196 -3.58 3.10 2.75
C ASN A 196 -3.38 3.54 1.30
N PHE A 197 -2.16 3.49 0.77
CA PHE A 197 -1.83 3.92 -0.59
C PHE A 197 -1.73 2.76 -1.60
N ALA A 198 -1.78 1.52 -1.14
CA ALA A 198 -1.46 0.34 -1.96
C ALA A 198 -2.40 0.21 -3.16
N TYR A 199 -3.71 0.34 -2.95
CA TYR A 199 -4.70 0.16 -4.02
C TYR A 199 -4.53 1.16 -5.17
N GLN A 200 -4.41 2.46 -4.84
CA GLN A 200 -4.15 3.50 -5.82
C GLN A 200 -2.83 3.25 -6.55
N LEU A 201 -1.77 2.89 -5.83
CA LEU A 201 -0.47 2.66 -6.45
C LEU A 201 -0.46 1.46 -7.40
N VAL A 202 -1.17 0.38 -7.06
CA VAL A 202 -1.41 -0.77 -7.94
C VAL A 202 -2.09 -0.33 -9.23
N LEU A 203 -3.20 0.39 -9.14
CA LEU A 203 -3.94 0.87 -10.32
C LEU A 203 -3.12 1.85 -11.16
N PHE A 204 -2.34 2.72 -10.52
CA PHE A 204 -1.44 3.65 -11.19
C PHE A 204 -0.40 2.91 -12.04
N ARG A 205 0.28 1.91 -11.46
CA ARG A 205 1.31 1.13 -12.17
C ARG A 205 0.71 0.32 -13.32
N LEU A 206 -0.46 -0.27 -13.13
CA LEU A 206 -1.17 -0.99 -14.20
C LEU A 206 -1.62 -0.04 -15.32
N ALA A 207 -2.15 1.13 -14.99
CA ALA A 207 -2.52 2.16 -15.97
C ALA A 207 -1.30 2.65 -16.76
N LYS A 208 -0.18 2.94 -16.08
CA LYS A 208 1.08 3.32 -16.71
C LYS A 208 1.57 2.24 -17.68
N TYR A 209 1.58 0.98 -17.24
CA TYR A 209 2.00 -0.16 -18.07
C TYR A 209 1.10 -0.33 -19.30
N ALA A 210 -0.23 -0.29 -19.12
CA ALA A 210 -1.19 -0.33 -20.23
C ALA A 210 -0.97 0.83 -21.21
N GLY A 211 -0.71 2.04 -20.71
CA GLY A 211 -0.44 3.22 -21.54
C GLY A 211 0.83 3.08 -22.38
N ILE A 212 1.90 2.52 -21.83
CA ILE A 212 3.15 2.21 -22.57
C ILE A 212 2.86 1.23 -23.72
N ASN A 213 1.97 0.26 -23.50
CA ASN A 213 1.55 -0.72 -24.50
C ASN A 213 0.42 -0.22 -25.43
N LYS A 214 -0.03 1.04 -25.27
CA LYS A 214 -1.13 1.67 -26.03
C LYS A 214 -2.49 1.01 -25.83
N ASP A 215 -2.69 0.30 -24.72
CA ASP A 215 -3.96 -0.31 -24.32
C ASP A 215 -4.87 0.72 -23.64
N TYR A 216 -5.32 1.73 -24.39
CA TYR A 216 -6.01 2.91 -23.84
C TYR A 216 -7.32 2.58 -23.10
N ASN A 217 -8.04 1.54 -23.51
CA ASN A 217 -9.24 1.09 -22.81
C ASN A 217 -8.93 0.57 -21.39
N ASP A 218 -7.81 -0.12 -21.23
CA ASP A 218 -7.37 -0.61 -19.93
C ASP A 218 -6.89 0.54 -19.04
N VAL A 219 -6.18 1.53 -19.62
CA VAL A 219 -5.85 2.79 -18.91
C VAL A 219 -7.10 3.44 -18.33
N ILE A 220 -8.13 3.61 -19.15
CA ILE A 220 -9.41 4.21 -18.73
C ILE A 220 -10.07 3.37 -17.64
N SER A 221 -10.08 2.04 -17.79
CA SER A 221 -10.68 1.12 -16.81
C SER A 221 -10.00 1.24 -15.44
N TYR A 222 -8.67 1.16 -15.38
CA TYR A 222 -7.92 1.30 -14.13
C TYR A 222 -8.08 2.68 -13.50
N CYS A 223 -8.06 3.74 -14.31
CA CYS A 223 -8.26 5.10 -13.79
C CYS A 223 -9.68 5.28 -13.25
N LYS A 224 -10.72 4.72 -13.89
CA LYS A 224 -12.09 4.74 -13.37
C LYS A 224 -12.21 4.02 -12.02
N LEU A 225 -11.60 2.85 -11.88
CA LEU A 225 -11.54 2.12 -10.60
C LEU A 225 -10.88 2.98 -9.51
N ALA A 226 -9.74 3.61 -9.84
CA ALA A 226 -9.00 4.43 -8.89
C ALA A 226 -9.79 5.66 -8.44
N LEU A 227 -10.41 6.36 -9.40
CA LEU A 227 -11.23 7.55 -9.13
C LEU A 227 -12.47 7.22 -8.30
N SER A 228 -13.14 6.11 -8.60
CA SER A 228 -14.28 5.64 -7.80
C SER A 228 -13.86 5.32 -6.36
N HIS A 229 -12.77 4.58 -6.20
CA HIS A 229 -12.21 4.26 -4.89
C HIS A 229 -11.77 5.52 -4.11
N ALA A 230 -11.14 6.49 -4.79
CA ALA A 230 -10.71 7.75 -4.21
C ALA A 230 -11.89 8.55 -3.63
N VAL A 231 -12.99 8.65 -4.38
CA VAL A 231 -14.20 9.35 -3.93
C VAL A 231 -14.87 8.63 -2.75
N ASN A 232 -15.04 7.31 -2.85
CA ASN A 232 -15.74 6.52 -1.82
C ASN A 232 -14.98 6.51 -0.49
N ASN A 233 -13.64 6.51 -0.54
CA ASN A 233 -12.78 6.42 0.65
C ASN A 233 -12.13 7.74 1.05
N LYS A 234 -12.47 8.85 0.38
CA LYS A 234 -11.86 10.18 0.59
C LYS A 234 -10.33 10.16 0.55
N ASN A 235 -9.77 9.36 -0.35
CA ASN A 235 -8.33 9.18 -0.53
C ASN A 235 -7.91 9.76 -1.88
N TYR A 236 -7.22 10.91 -1.85
CA TYR A 236 -6.84 11.67 -3.04
C TYR A 236 -5.42 11.39 -3.54
N TYR A 237 -4.79 10.30 -3.09
CA TYR A 237 -3.45 9.93 -3.51
C TYR A 237 -3.38 9.62 -5.01
N LEU A 238 -2.42 10.25 -5.72
CA LEU A 238 -2.17 10.13 -7.17
C LEU A 238 -3.33 10.57 -8.08
N LEU A 239 -4.27 11.38 -7.56
CA LEU A 239 -5.45 11.80 -8.30
C LEU A 239 -5.13 12.52 -9.62
N GLU A 240 -4.09 13.35 -9.61
CA GLU A 240 -3.56 14.06 -10.77
C GLU A 240 -3.12 13.11 -11.88
N TYR A 241 -2.50 11.98 -11.53
CA TYR A 241 -2.03 11.00 -12.50
C TYR A 241 -3.20 10.26 -13.15
N PHE A 242 -4.23 9.88 -12.37
CA PHE A 242 -5.40 9.21 -12.94
C PHE A 242 -6.17 10.11 -13.90
N TYR A 243 -6.35 11.39 -13.55
CA TYR A 243 -7.00 12.33 -14.46
C TYR A 243 -6.16 12.60 -15.72
N TYR A 244 -4.84 12.77 -15.58
CA TYR A 244 -3.95 12.94 -16.73
C TYR A 244 -3.93 11.70 -17.64
N TYR A 245 -3.81 10.49 -17.08
CA TYR A 245 -3.82 9.25 -17.86
C TYR A 245 -5.15 9.01 -18.57
N SER A 246 -6.28 9.25 -17.91
CA SER A 246 -7.60 9.22 -18.56
C SER A 246 -7.66 10.22 -19.71
N SER A 247 -7.26 11.48 -19.48
CA SER A 247 -7.27 12.53 -20.49
C SER A 247 -6.45 12.15 -21.72
N LEU A 248 -5.23 11.62 -21.51
CA LEU A 248 -4.36 11.16 -22.57
C LEU A 248 -4.96 9.98 -23.34
N ALA A 249 -5.53 8.99 -22.65
CA ALA A 249 -6.17 7.84 -23.28
C ALA A 249 -7.38 8.25 -24.13
N TYR A 250 -8.27 9.10 -23.60
CA TYR A 250 -9.43 9.62 -24.35
C TYR A 250 -9.03 10.45 -25.56
N PHE A 251 -7.99 11.28 -25.43
CA PHE A 251 -7.44 12.04 -26.55
C PHE A 251 -6.94 11.12 -27.68
N ARG A 252 -6.23 10.04 -27.33
CA ARG A 252 -5.74 9.06 -28.31
C ARG A 252 -6.86 8.26 -28.97
N LEU A 253 -8.01 8.10 -28.31
CA LEU A 253 -9.21 7.48 -28.86
C LEU A 253 -10.12 8.45 -29.65
N GLY A 254 -9.79 9.75 -29.68
CA GLY A 254 -10.58 10.78 -30.36
C GLY A 254 -11.82 11.25 -29.59
N ASP A 255 -11.99 10.83 -28.33
CA ASP A 255 -13.09 11.27 -27.46
C ASP A 255 -12.72 12.61 -26.79
N LEU A 256 -12.97 13.70 -27.52
CA LEU A 256 -12.58 15.04 -27.10
C LEU A 256 -13.34 15.53 -25.86
N GLU A 257 -14.58 15.13 -25.67
CA GLU A 257 -15.39 15.53 -24.52
C GLU A 257 -14.78 14.98 -23.22
N ASN A 258 -14.53 13.66 -23.18
CA ASN A 258 -13.93 13.05 -22.00
C ASN A 258 -12.47 13.47 -21.81
N TYR A 259 -11.71 13.68 -22.90
CA TYR A 259 -10.38 14.27 -22.85
C TYR A 259 -10.38 15.60 -22.08
N GLN A 260 -11.21 16.55 -22.51
CA GLN A 260 -11.27 17.90 -21.91
C GLN A 260 -11.76 17.85 -20.46
N TYR A 261 -12.79 17.03 -20.19
CA TYR A 261 -13.30 16.84 -18.84
C TYR A 261 -12.21 16.36 -17.88
N HIS A 262 -11.49 15.30 -18.23
CA HIS A 262 -10.43 14.75 -17.38
C HIS A 262 -9.23 15.70 -17.29
N LEU A 263 -8.90 16.45 -18.36
CA LEU A 263 -7.81 17.42 -18.31
C LEU A 263 -8.11 18.56 -17.33
N MET A 264 -9.35 19.05 -17.31
CA MET A 264 -9.80 20.05 -16.33
C MET A 264 -9.78 19.50 -14.90
N LYS A 265 -10.19 18.23 -14.71
CA LYS A 265 -10.09 17.59 -13.38
C LYS A 265 -8.63 17.39 -12.92
N CYS A 266 -7.72 17.13 -13.85
CA CYS A 266 -6.29 17.08 -13.58
C CYS A 266 -5.78 18.43 -13.04
N PHE A 267 -6.16 19.55 -13.67
CA PHE A 267 -5.84 20.89 -13.19
C PHE A 267 -6.27 21.10 -11.73
N VAL A 268 -7.52 20.76 -11.40
CA VAL A 268 -8.05 20.88 -10.03
C VAL A 268 -7.27 20.01 -9.05
N ALA A 269 -6.96 18.76 -9.42
CA ALA A 269 -6.21 17.84 -8.57
C ALA A 269 -4.78 18.34 -8.29
N LEU A 270 -4.10 18.92 -9.28
CA LEU A 270 -2.76 19.48 -9.13
C LEU A 270 -2.71 20.65 -8.14
N HIS A 271 -3.74 21.51 -8.16
CA HIS A 271 -3.81 22.68 -7.27
C HIS A 271 -4.32 22.36 -5.87
N LEU A 272 -4.92 21.18 -5.67
CA LEU A 272 -5.26 20.68 -4.33
C LEU A 272 -4.00 20.37 -3.50
N ASP A 273 -2.96 19.82 -4.15
CA ASP A 273 -1.70 19.41 -3.50
C ASP A 273 -0.77 20.61 -3.22
N GLY A 274 -0.94 21.73 -3.93
CA GLY A 274 -0.15 22.95 -3.73
C GLY A 274 1.37 22.80 -4.01
N ASN A 275 1.77 21.77 -4.76
CA ASN A 275 3.17 21.49 -5.05
C ASN A 275 3.59 22.09 -6.40
N ASP A 276 4.20 23.27 -6.37
CA ASP A 276 4.59 24.03 -7.58
C ASP A 276 5.47 23.23 -8.55
N LYS A 277 6.46 22.48 -8.03
CA LYS A 277 7.33 21.63 -8.86
C LYS A 277 6.53 20.55 -9.60
N LYS A 278 5.51 19.99 -8.94
CA LYS A 278 4.62 19.01 -9.56
C LYS A 278 3.75 19.68 -10.63
N ILE A 279 3.21 20.87 -10.34
CA ILE A 279 2.42 21.66 -11.30
C ILE A 279 3.24 21.98 -12.55
N GLU A 280 4.48 22.46 -12.41
CA GLU A 280 5.39 22.75 -13.53
C GLU A 280 5.68 21.51 -14.37
N LYS A 281 5.98 20.38 -13.72
CA LYS A 281 6.21 19.10 -14.39
C LYS A 281 5.00 18.68 -15.22
N PHE A 282 3.81 18.69 -14.63
CA PHE A 282 2.58 18.30 -15.33
C PHE A 282 2.25 19.28 -16.45
N THR A 283 2.41 20.58 -16.24
CA THR A 283 2.19 21.60 -17.28
C THR A 283 3.08 21.34 -18.49
N SER A 284 4.36 21.06 -18.26
CA SER A 284 5.32 20.74 -19.33
C SER A 284 4.93 19.46 -20.10
N MET A 285 4.51 18.42 -19.38
CA MET A 285 4.05 17.16 -19.98
C MET A 285 2.78 17.36 -20.80
N ILE A 286 1.77 18.03 -20.24
CA ILE A 286 0.47 18.29 -20.88
C ILE A 286 0.66 19.12 -22.15
N ASN A 287 1.41 20.22 -22.08
CA ASN A 287 1.67 21.07 -23.24
C ASN A 287 2.29 20.28 -24.39
N ARG A 288 3.27 19.42 -24.08
CA ARG A 288 3.94 18.57 -25.06
C ARG A 288 3.01 17.50 -25.63
N ASP A 289 2.28 16.79 -24.78
CA ASP A 289 1.57 15.58 -25.20
C ASP A 289 0.28 15.87 -25.97
N PHE A 290 -0.35 17.02 -25.69
CA PHE A 290 -1.57 17.49 -26.38
C PHE A 290 -1.31 18.62 -27.37
N ASN A 291 -0.10 19.18 -27.40
CA ASN A 291 0.27 20.34 -28.23
C ASN A 291 -0.63 21.56 -27.96
N ILE A 292 -0.77 21.92 -26.69
CA ILE A 292 -1.59 23.05 -26.21
C ILE A 292 -0.80 23.95 -25.25
N SER A 293 -1.36 25.12 -24.94
CA SER A 293 -1.02 25.85 -23.72
C SER A 293 -2.03 25.47 -22.63
N PHE A 294 -1.58 24.76 -21.59
CA PHE A 294 -2.46 24.27 -20.53
C PHE A 294 -3.13 25.41 -19.77
N ALA A 295 -2.42 26.51 -19.51
CA ALA A 295 -3.00 27.68 -18.85
C ALA A 295 -4.14 28.29 -19.69
N ASP A 296 -3.91 28.48 -21.00
CA ASP A 296 -4.92 29.05 -21.90
C ASP A 296 -6.13 28.12 -22.04
N PHE A 297 -5.88 26.82 -22.16
CA PHE A 297 -6.93 25.80 -22.18
C PHE A 297 -7.87 25.91 -20.96
N VAL A 298 -7.31 26.08 -19.75
CA VAL A 298 -8.11 26.22 -18.54
C VAL A 298 -8.93 27.51 -18.55
N ILE A 299 -8.32 28.64 -18.92
CA ILE A 299 -8.98 29.94 -18.98
C ILE A 299 -10.16 29.90 -19.96
N GLU A 300 -9.96 29.36 -21.16
CA GLU A 300 -11.00 29.24 -22.18
C GLU A 300 -12.16 28.37 -21.72
N HIS A 301 -11.87 27.23 -21.07
CA HIS A 301 -12.91 26.35 -20.56
C HIS A 301 -13.81 27.04 -19.51
N TYR A 302 -13.25 27.87 -18.64
CA TYR A 302 -14.05 28.65 -17.69
C TYR A 302 -14.86 29.75 -18.36
N ARG A 303 -14.30 30.43 -19.38
CA ARG A 303 -15.02 31.47 -20.14
C ARG A 303 -16.21 30.91 -20.91
N GLN A 304 -16.09 29.72 -21.48
CA GLN A 304 -17.18 29.07 -22.22
C GLN A 304 -18.35 28.62 -21.32
N LYS A 305 -18.09 28.40 -20.02
CA LYS A 305 -19.11 27.97 -19.04
C LYS A 305 -19.79 29.12 -18.28
N GLN A 306 -19.36 30.37 -18.47
CA GLN A 306 -20.07 31.52 -17.94
C GLN A 306 -21.12 31.96 -18.98
N PRO A 307 -22.44 31.81 -18.70
CA PRO A 307 -23.44 32.45 -19.53
C PRO A 307 -23.22 33.97 -19.46
N LYS A 308 -23.27 34.63 -20.61
CA LYS A 308 -23.41 36.09 -20.67
C LYS A 308 -24.70 36.53 -19.98
#